data_AF-A0A7Y4ZT01-F1
#
_entry.id   AF-A0A7Y4ZT01-F1
#
_cell.length_a   1.000
_cell.length_b   1.000
_cell.length_c   1.000
_cell.angle_alpha   90.00
_cell.angle_beta   90.00
_cell.angle_gamma   90.00
#
_symmetry.space_group_name_H-M   'P 1'
#
loop_
_entity.id
_entity.type
_entity.pdbx_description
1 polymer ?
#
loop_
_entity_poly.entity_id
_entity_poly.type
_entity_poly.pdbx_seq_one_letter_code
_entity_poly.pdbx_strand_id
1 'polypeptide(L)' 'MPRRRTTDTTREPRTRMLGVHLTESEHAIAKALAATTGENLSVLFRTWLREQAKRKGIAA' A
#
# COMPACT_ATOMS: atom_id res chain seq x y z
N MET A 1 15.85 24.70 -37.98
CA MET A 1 16.01 23.70 -36.90
C MET A 1 15.93 24.38 -35.54
N PRO A 2 14.84 24.28 -34.77
CA PRO A 2 14.84 24.59 -33.33
C PRO A 2 14.85 23.31 -32.47
N ARG A 3 15.65 23.34 -31.39
CA ARG A 3 15.95 22.25 -30.46
C ARG A 3 14.80 21.97 -29.47
N ARG A 4 14.73 20.70 -29.06
CA ARG A 4 13.77 20.06 -28.14
C ARG A 4 13.65 20.72 -26.76
N ARG A 5 12.46 20.66 -26.17
CA ARG A 5 12.26 20.44 -24.72
C ARG A 5 11.10 19.47 -24.52
N THR A 6 11.44 18.22 -24.22
CA THR A 6 10.53 17.23 -23.64
C THR A 6 10.40 17.57 -22.16
N THR A 7 9.33 18.26 -21.77
CA THR A 7 8.95 18.34 -20.35
C THR A 7 8.07 17.15 -20.03
N ASP A 8 8.79 16.08 -19.67
CA ASP A 8 8.45 15.07 -18.68
C ASP A 8 7.11 15.31 -17.97
N THR A 9 6.14 14.46 -18.30
CA THR A 9 4.90 14.34 -17.56
C THR A 9 5.26 13.72 -16.21
N THR A 10 5.46 14.54 -15.18
CA THR A 10 5.47 14.08 -13.79
C THR A 10 4.10 13.44 -13.51
N ARG A 11 3.99 12.13 -13.77
CA ARG A 11 2.81 11.35 -13.40
C ARG A 11 2.85 11.26 -11.88
N GLU A 12 2.09 12.11 -11.21
CA GLU A 12 1.80 11.90 -9.80
C GLU A 12 1.36 10.43 -9.62
N PRO A 13 1.90 9.69 -8.65
CA PRO A 13 1.43 8.35 -8.38
C PRO A 13 -0.04 8.48 -7.97
N ARG A 14 -0.95 8.05 -8.85
CA ARG A 14 -2.39 8.04 -8.58
C ARG A 14 -2.65 7.04 -7.44
N THR A 15 -2.52 7.49 -6.20
CA THR A 15 -2.87 6.70 -5.03
C THR A 15 -4.38 6.55 -4.99
N ARG A 16 -4.87 5.31 -5.06
CA ARG A 16 -6.28 4.99 -4.85
C ARG A 16 -6.46 4.48 -3.42
N MET A 17 -7.55 4.89 -2.78
CA MET A 17 -7.92 4.42 -1.45
C MET A 17 -8.70 3.10 -1.55
N LEU A 18 -8.34 2.12 -0.72
CA LEU A 18 -9.11 0.89 -0.51
C LEU A 18 -9.67 0.91 0.91
N GLY A 19 -10.98 1.08 1.05
CA GLY A 19 -11.67 0.97 2.33
C GLY A 19 -11.94 -0.50 2.66
N VAL A 20 -11.57 -0.92 3.87
CA VAL A 20 -11.83 -2.27 4.39
C VAL A 20 -12.63 -2.14 5.67
N HIS A 21 -13.77 -2.83 5.75
CA HIS A 21 -14.51 -2.95 6.99
C HIS A 21 -13.95 -4.11 7.81
N LEU A 22 -13.67 -3.83 9.07
CA LEU A 22 -13.18 -4.80 10.05
C LEU A 22 -14.23 -4.91 11.15
N THR A 23 -14.37 -6.11 11.69
CA THR A 23 -15.03 -6.29 12.98
C THR A 23 -14.21 -5.61 14.08
N GLU A 24 -14.84 -5.36 15.22
CA GLU A 24 -14.17 -4.74 16.36
C GLU A 24 -12.95 -5.56 16.83
N SER A 25 -13.10 -6.89 16.89
CA SER A 25 -12.02 -7.80 17.27
C SER A 25 -10.84 -7.74 16.30
N GLU A 26 -11.10 -7.75 14.98
CA GLU A 26 -10.05 -7.63 13.97
C GLU A 26 -9.33 -6.29 14.06
N HIS A 27 -10.08 -5.21 14.29
CA HIS A 27 -9.50 -3.88 14.46
C HIS A 27 -8.65 -3.78 15.73
N ALA A 28 -9.07 -4.39 16.83
CA ALA A 28 -8.28 -4.46 18.07
C ALA A 28 -6.96 -5.22 17.88
N ILE A 29 -7.01 -6.37 17.20
CA ILE A 29 -5.81 -7.15 16.85
C ILE A 29 -4.88 -6.32 15.97
N ALA A 30 -5.41 -5.66 14.93
CA ALA A 30 -4.62 -4.85 14.02
C ALA A 30 -3.92 -3.69 14.77
N LYS A 31 -4.62 -3.03 15.69
CA LYS A 31 -4.04 -1.98 16.55
C LYS A 31 -2.92 -2.50 17.45
N ALA A 32 -3.12 -3.65 18.08
CA ALA A 32 -2.10 -4.26 18.94
C ALA A 32 -0.84 -4.64 18.13
N LEU A 33 -1.04 -5.16 16.91
CA LEU A 33 0.06 -5.49 15.99
C LEU A 33 0.85 -4.23 15.60
N ALA A 34 0.15 -3.16 15.19
CA ALA A 34 0.76 -1.88 14.87
C ALA A 34 1.57 -1.29 16.04
N ALA A 35 1.04 -1.38 17.26
CA ALA A 35 1.75 -0.92 18.45
C ALA A 35 3.02 -1.74 18.72
N THR A 36 2.98 -3.05 18.47
CA THR A 36 4.12 -3.96 18.68
C THR A 36 5.24 -3.72 17.68
N THR A 37 4.90 -3.48 16.40
CA THR A 37 5.89 -3.29 15.34
C THR A 37 6.35 -1.84 15.19
N GLY A 38 5.64 -0.89 15.80
CA GLY A 38 5.86 0.54 15.59
C GLY A 38 5.46 1.01 14.18
N GLU A 39 4.71 0.21 13.43
CA GLU A 39 4.29 0.51 12.07
C GLU A 39 2.83 0.98 11.98
N ASN A 40 2.52 1.76 10.95
CA ASN A 40 1.14 2.16 10.66
C ASN A 40 0.34 0.98 10.07
N LEU A 41 -0.93 0.86 10.42
CA LEU A 41 -1.88 -0.13 9.88
C LEU A 41 -1.86 -0.22 8.35
N SER A 42 -1.80 0.91 7.64
CA SER A 42 -1.75 0.94 6.18
C SER A 42 -0.43 0.41 5.61
N VAL A 43 0.67 0.47 6.37
CA VAL A 43 1.95 -0.15 5.99
C VAL A 43 1.84 -1.65 6.15
N LEU A 44 1.42 -2.12 7.33
CA LEU A 44 1.23 -3.55 7.63
C LEU A 44 0.31 -4.22 6.60
N PHE A 45 -0.84 -3.61 6.29
CA PHE A 45 -1.78 -4.16 5.32
C PHE A 45 -1.19 -4.24 3.90
N ARG A 46 -0.43 -3.22 3.47
CA ARG A 46 0.25 -3.25 2.16
C ARG A 46 1.34 -4.32 2.10
N THR A 47 2.09 -4.49 3.18
CA THR A 47 3.10 -5.55 3.29
C THR A 47 2.45 -6.92 3.19
N TRP A 48 1.39 -7.16 3.98
CA TRP A 48 0.62 -8.39 3.92
C TRP A 48 0.05 -8.67 2.52
N LEU A 49 -0.56 -7.67 1.86
CA LEU A 49 -1.08 -7.82 0.51
C LEU A 49 0.00 -8.25 -0.51
N ARG A 50 1.19 -7.65 -0.43
CA ARG A 50 2.33 -8.01 -1.30
C ARG A 50 2.78 -9.44 -1.05
N GLU A 51 2.87 -9.86 0.23
CA GLU A 51 3.22 -11.23 0.58
C GLU A 51 2.18 -12.23 0.07
N GLN A 52 0.88 -11.93 0.22
CA GLN A 52 -0.18 -12.80 -0.31
C GLN A 52 -0.10 -12.89 -1.83
N ALA A 53 0.09 -11.76 -2.52
CA ALA A 53 0.23 -11.74 -3.97
C ALA A 53 1.43 -12.58 -4.43
N LYS A 54 2.57 -12.49 -3.74
CA LYS A 54 3.76 -13.30 -4.02
C LYS A 54 3.49 -14.80 -3.81
N ARG A 55 2.87 -15.17 -2.69
CA ARG A 55 2.50 -16.57 -2.38
C ARG A 55 1.53 -17.16 -3.41
N LYS A 56 0.70 -16.33 -4.04
CA LYS A 56 -0.25 -16.73 -5.08
C LYS A 56 0.31 -16.60 -6.51
N GLY A 57 1.55 -16.13 -6.68
CA GLY A 57 2.16 -15.90 -8.00
C GLY A 57 1.51 -14.76 -8.81
N ILE A 58 0.81 -13.84 -8.15
CA ILE A 58 0.11 -12.71 -8.79
C ILE A 58 1.07 -11.53 -9.00
N ALA A 59 2.02 -11.34 -8.08
CA ALA A 59 3.03 -10.29 -8.14
C ALA A 59 4.42 -10.90 -7.92
N ALA A 60 5.35 -10.57 -8.82
CA ALA A 60 6.76 -10.99 -8.78
C ALA A 60 7.55 -10.24 -7.70
#